data_AF-A0A7Y2PLF0-F1
#
_entry.id   AF-A0A7Y2PLF0-F1
#
_cell.length_a   1.000
_cell.length_b   1.000
_cell.length_c   1.000
_cell.angle_alpha   90.00
_cell.angle_beta   90.00
_cell.angle_gamma   90.00
#
_symmetry.space_group_name_H-M   'P 1'
#
loop_
_entity.id
_entity.type
_entity.pdbx_description
1 polymer ?
#
loop_
_entity_poly.entity_id
_entity_poly.type
_entity_poly.pdbx_seq_one_letter_code
_entity_poly.pdbx_strand_id
1 'polypeptide(L)'
;STTTESSLWGQTRNPWNLAHSAGGSSGGAAAAVAAGIVPVAHATDGGGSIRIPASYCGVFGLKPTRYRNPQGPQAFEGWFGASCGHVVSRSVRDSALLLDASHGHEYGSPYWLAPQTGSFSEAVGRAPGSLRIGVVDQAMTGIEL
;
A
#
# COMPACT_ATOMS: atom_id res chain seq x y z
N SER A 1 -14.85 0.36 -6.56
CA SER A 1 -14.21 0.69 -7.83
C SER A 1 -12.69 0.69 -7.65
N THR A 2 -11.93 0.21 -8.64
CA THR A 2 -10.46 0.15 -8.67
C THR A 2 -9.84 1.28 -9.49
N THR A 3 -10.59 2.35 -9.82
CA THR A 3 -10.18 3.37 -10.79
C THR A 3 -10.18 4.82 -10.26
N THR A 4 -10.66 5.07 -9.03
CA THR A 4 -10.78 6.41 -8.43
C THR A 4 -11.49 7.41 -9.37
N GLU A 5 -12.69 7.03 -9.81
CA GLU A 5 -13.62 7.81 -10.63
C GLU A 5 -14.85 8.19 -9.81
N SER A 6 -14.67 9.15 -8.90
CA SER A 6 -15.76 9.58 -8.02
C SER A 6 -16.79 10.39 -8.79
N SER A 7 -18.08 10.06 -8.68
CA SER A 7 -19.15 10.89 -9.26
C SER A 7 -19.24 12.27 -8.61
N LEU A 8 -18.80 12.41 -7.35
CA LEU A 8 -18.87 13.68 -6.60
C LEU A 8 -17.66 14.58 -6.88
N TRP A 9 -16.47 14.00 -7.02
CA TRP A 9 -15.20 14.76 -7.09
C TRP A 9 -14.49 14.65 -8.44
N GLY A 10 -15.04 13.87 -9.36
CA GLY A 10 -14.43 13.56 -10.65
C GLY A 10 -13.38 12.45 -10.60
N GLN A 11 -12.78 12.23 -11.75
CA GLN A 11 -11.74 11.22 -11.98
C GLN A 11 -10.37 11.73 -11.55
N THR A 12 -9.66 10.94 -10.74
CA THR A 12 -8.21 11.11 -10.60
C THR A 12 -7.52 10.52 -11.82
N ARG A 13 -6.85 11.38 -12.58
CA ARG A 13 -6.11 11.01 -13.80
C ARG A 13 -4.69 10.57 -13.48
N ASN A 14 -4.15 9.68 -14.29
CA ASN A 14 -2.78 9.18 -14.16
C ASN A 14 -1.76 10.24 -14.59
N PRO A 15 -0.75 10.59 -13.77
CA PRO A 15 0.27 11.58 -14.15
C PRO A 15 1.10 11.21 -15.39
N TRP A 16 1.22 9.93 -15.72
CA TRP A 16 1.93 9.47 -16.93
C TRP A 16 1.11 9.65 -18.22
N ASN A 17 -0.22 9.59 -18.11
CA ASN A 17 -1.14 9.85 -19.21
C ASN A 17 -2.51 10.27 -18.67
N LEU A 18 -2.86 11.55 -18.88
CA LEU A 18 -4.09 12.13 -18.35
C LEU A 18 -5.37 11.56 -18.96
N ALA A 19 -5.30 10.76 -20.03
CA ALA A 19 -6.43 10.02 -20.57
C ALA A 19 -6.74 8.73 -19.78
N HIS A 20 -5.86 8.30 -18.87
CA HIS A 20 -5.98 7.05 -18.13
C HIS A 20 -6.31 7.29 -16.64
N SER A 21 -6.92 6.28 -16.02
CA SER A 21 -7.15 6.25 -14.57
C SER A 21 -5.85 6.10 -13.78
N ALA A 22 -5.79 6.71 -12.59
CA ALA A 22 -4.71 6.52 -11.62
C ALA A 22 -4.77 5.18 -10.85
N GLY A 23 -5.77 4.32 -11.13
CA GLY A 23 -6.09 3.16 -10.30
C GLY A 23 -6.76 3.57 -8.99
N GLY A 24 -7.05 2.61 -8.11
CA GLY A 24 -7.81 2.91 -6.90
C GLY A 24 -7.95 1.75 -5.91
N SER A 25 -8.50 2.00 -4.72
CA SER A 25 -9.16 3.26 -4.31
C SER A 25 -8.20 4.41 -3.96
N SER A 26 -6.93 4.16 -3.65
CA SER A 26 -5.95 5.20 -3.27
C SER A 26 -5.32 5.92 -4.47
N GLY A 27 -6.05 6.09 -5.57
CA GLY A 27 -5.57 6.72 -6.81
C GLY A 27 -5.06 8.14 -6.60
N GLY A 28 -5.74 8.95 -5.78
CA GLY A 28 -5.31 10.30 -5.44
C GLY A 28 -3.93 10.34 -4.77
N ALA A 29 -3.68 9.42 -3.82
CA ALA A 29 -2.40 9.30 -3.13
C ALA A 29 -1.28 8.91 -4.11
N ALA A 30 -1.49 7.89 -4.94
CA ALA A 30 -0.50 7.44 -5.90
C ALA A 30 -0.21 8.50 -6.98
N ALA A 31 -1.25 9.17 -7.51
CA ALA A 31 -1.10 10.25 -8.47
C ALA A 31 -0.35 11.44 -7.87
N ALA A 32 -0.63 11.83 -6.62
CA ALA A 32 0.06 12.93 -5.96
C ALA A 32 1.56 12.64 -5.76
N VAL A 33 1.90 11.39 -5.41
CA VAL A 33 3.31 10.97 -5.28
C VAL A 33 4.01 10.91 -6.64
N ALA A 34 3.36 10.32 -7.65
CA ALA A 34 3.91 10.17 -8.99
C ALA A 34 4.10 11.53 -9.69
N ALA A 35 3.17 12.47 -9.52
CA ALA A 35 3.28 13.84 -10.02
C ALA A 35 4.29 14.71 -9.24
N GLY A 36 4.92 14.18 -8.19
CA GLY A 36 5.90 14.91 -7.40
C GLY A 36 5.33 15.94 -6.44
N ILE A 37 4.00 15.97 -6.22
CA ILE A 37 3.33 16.92 -5.31
C ILE A 37 3.76 16.66 -3.86
N VAL A 38 3.85 15.39 -3.48
CA VAL A 38 4.34 14.94 -2.16
C VAL A 38 5.32 13.78 -2.31
N PRO A 39 6.27 13.58 -1.39
CA PRO A 39 7.19 12.44 -1.43
C PRO A 39 6.52 11.11 -1.07
N VAL A 40 5.50 11.17 -0.22
CA VAL A 40 4.78 10.03 0.35
C VAL A 40 3.34 10.46 0.62
N ALA A 41 2.38 9.55 0.45
CA ALA A 41 0.98 9.77 0.78
C ALA A 41 0.37 8.54 1.47
N HIS A 42 -0.47 8.76 2.49
CA HIS A 42 -1.20 7.68 3.16
C HIS A 42 -2.18 6.99 2.20
N ALA A 43 -2.32 5.68 2.35
CA ALA A 43 -3.19 4.86 1.52
C ALA A 43 -3.67 3.62 2.29
N THR A 44 -4.76 3.01 1.82
CA THR A 44 -5.34 1.79 2.42
C THR A 44 -5.51 0.70 1.37
N ASP A 45 -5.38 -0.57 1.78
CA ASP A 45 -5.47 -1.72 0.89
C ASP A 45 -6.19 -2.89 1.56
N GLY A 46 -7.41 -3.16 1.08
CA GLY A 46 -8.14 -4.40 1.36
C GLY A 46 -8.09 -5.40 0.21
N GLY A 47 -8.44 -4.93 -1.00
CA GLY A 47 -8.49 -5.74 -2.22
C GLY A 47 -7.40 -5.41 -3.26
N GLY A 48 -6.39 -4.62 -2.88
CA GLY A 48 -5.38 -4.09 -3.81
C GLY A 48 -5.28 -2.55 -3.81
N SER A 49 -6.03 -1.85 -2.96
CA SER A 49 -6.17 -0.39 -3.04
C SER A 49 -4.90 0.45 -2.76
N ILE A 50 -3.77 -0.14 -2.33
CA ILE A 50 -2.44 0.48 -2.37
C ILE A 50 -1.71 0.00 -3.63
N ARG A 51 -1.68 -1.32 -3.85
CA ARG A 51 -0.86 -1.96 -4.89
C ARG A 51 -1.33 -1.66 -6.32
N ILE A 52 -2.63 -1.61 -6.56
CA ILE A 52 -3.24 -1.28 -7.86
C ILE A 52 -2.86 0.15 -8.29
N PRO A 53 -3.18 1.21 -7.52
CA PRO A 53 -2.83 2.56 -7.94
C PRO A 53 -1.30 2.80 -7.96
N ALA A 54 -0.54 2.12 -7.09
CA ALA A 54 0.92 2.18 -7.14
C ALA A 54 1.48 1.60 -8.46
N SER A 55 0.95 0.46 -8.91
CA SER A 55 1.27 -0.15 -10.20
C SER A 55 0.90 0.78 -11.36
N TYR A 56 -0.32 1.34 -11.35
CA TYR A 56 -0.80 2.23 -12.42
C TYR A 56 0.01 3.52 -12.51
N CYS A 57 0.36 4.13 -11.37
CA CYS A 57 1.08 5.41 -11.32
C CYS A 57 2.61 5.26 -11.28
N GLY A 58 3.16 4.03 -11.39
CA GLY A 58 4.60 3.80 -11.42
C GLY A 58 5.34 4.22 -10.14
N VAL A 59 4.75 3.96 -8.98
CA VAL A 59 5.30 4.30 -7.65
C VAL A 59 5.31 3.08 -6.73
N PHE A 60 6.00 3.16 -5.59
CA PHE A 60 6.10 2.04 -4.66
C PHE A 60 4.91 2.01 -3.69
N GLY A 61 4.24 0.85 -3.60
CA GLY A 61 3.15 0.60 -2.67
C GLY A 61 3.26 -0.76 -2.01
N LEU A 62 3.21 -0.77 -0.68
CA LEU A 62 3.24 -1.98 0.16
C LEU A 62 1.95 -2.07 0.97
N LYS A 63 1.27 -3.21 0.90
CA LYS A 63 0.25 -3.57 1.90
C LYS A 63 0.93 -4.36 3.02
N PRO A 64 1.02 -3.85 4.26
CA PRO A 64 1.61 -4.59 5.36
C PRO A 64 0.82 -5.87 5.69
N THR A 65 1.41 -6.68 6.57
CA THR A 65 0.68 -7.73 7.28
C THR A 65 -0.51 -7.12 8.02
N ARG A 66 -1.65 -7.82 8.02
CA ARG A 66 -2.83 -7.43 8.80
C ARG A 66 -2.44 -7.19 10.26
N TYR A 67 -2.87 -6.05 10.83
CA TYR A 67 -2.47 -5.55 12.17
C TYR A 67 -1.00 -5.21 12.38
N ARG A 68 -0.20 -5.04 11.31
CA ARG A 68 1.14 -4.43 11.46
C ARG A 68 1.05 -2.96 11.85
N ASN A 69 0.09 -2.24 11.26
CA ASN A 69 -0.18 -0.85 11.55
C ASN A 69 -1.52 -0.73 12.27
N PRO A 70 -1.63 0.14 13.30
CA PRO A 70 -2.90 0.51 13.92
C PRO A 70 -3.95 0.98 12.90
N GLN A 71 -5.23 0.82 13.23
CA GLN A 71 -6.36 1.28 12.39
C GLN A 71 -7.27 2.28 13.10
N GLY A 72 -7.28 2.31 14.42
CA GLY A 72 -8.12 3.22 15.19
C GLY A 72 -7.44 4.56 15.51
N PRO A 73 -8.07 5.36 16.39
CA PRO A 73 -9.21 4.98 17.24
C PRO A 73 -10.57 5.01 16.54
N GLN A 74 -10.71 5.63 15.37
CA GLN A 74 -12.04 5.79 14.72
C GLN A 74 -12.58 4.50 14.10
N ALA A 75 -11.72 3.54 13.77
CA ALA A 75 -12.10 2.25 13.20
C ALA A 75 -11.26 1.14 13.82
N PHE A 76 -11.89 0.07 14.31
CA PHE A 76 -11.16 -1.08 14.86
C PHE A 76 -10.80 -2.11 13.77
N GLU A 77 -11.73 -2.40 12.85
CA GLU A 77 -11.53 -3.37 11.78
C GLU A 77 -12.16 -2.93 10.47
N GLY A 78 -11.32 -2.49 9.53
CA GLY A 78 -11.75 -2.28 8.14
C GLY A 78 -11.87 -3.61 7.40
N TRP A 79 -13.08 -3.94 6.93
CA TRP A 79 -13.36 -5.15 6.14
C TRP A 79 -12.87 -6.44 6.82
N PHE A 80 -13.27 -6.67 8.08
CA PHE A 80 -12.83 -7.80 8.89
C PHE A 80 -11.29 -7.91 8.94
N GLY A 81 -10.62 -6.76 9.05
CA GLY A 81 -9.17 -6.59 9.08
C GLY A 81 -8.45 -6.88 7.75
N ALA A 82 -9.16 -7.11 6.65
CA ALA A 82 -8.53 -7.20 5.33
C ALA A 82 -7.92 -5.84 4.92
N SER A 83 -8.58 -4.73 5.28
CA SER A 83 -8.07 -3.39 5.00
C SER A 83 -6.92 -3.04 5.93
N CYS A 84 -5.77 -2.75 5.34
CA CYS A 84 -4.57 -2.31 6.06
C CYS A 84 -4.17 -0.91 5.60
N GLY A 85 -3.82 -0.03 6.53
CA GLY A 85 -3.25 1.29 6.24
C GLY A 85 -1.73 1.26 6.13
N HIS A 86 -1.18 1.99 5.16
CA HIS A 86 0.24 2.31 5.04
C HIS A 86 0.41 3.53 4.13
N VAL A 87 1.37 3.50 3.20
CA VAL A 87 1.63 4.60 2.27
C VAL A 87 1.95 4.12 0.86
N VAL A 88 1.79 5.05 -0.08
CA VAL A 88 2.44 5.04 -1.38
C VAL A 88 3.62 6.03 -1.34
N SER A 89 4.75 5.68 -1.96
CA SER A 89 5.99 6.45 -1.88
C SER A 89 6.81 6.33 -3.17
N ARG A 90 7.80 7.22 -3.35
CA ARG A 90 8.72 7.14 -4.49
C ARG A 90 9.77 6.02 -4.37
N SER A 91 10.01 5.50 -3.17
CA SER A 91 11.08 4.54 -2.94
C SER A 91 10.73 3.52 -1.87
N VAL A 92 11.34 2.32 -1.96
CA VAL A 92 11.26 1.29 -0.91
C VAL A 92 11.75 1.84 0.43
N ARG A 93 12.82 2.66 0.40
CA ARG A 93 13.43 3.29 1.58
C ARG A 93 12.43 4.11 2.38
N ASP A 94 11.68 4.98 1.71
CA ASP A 94 10.74 5.89 2.38
C ASP A 94 9.54 5.12 2.95
N SER A 95 9.07 4.09 2.24
CA SER A 95 8.03 3.21 2.74
C SER A 95 8.46 2.42 3.97
N ALA A 96 9.71 1.93 4.00
CA ALA A 96 10.28 1.22 5.13
C ALA A 96 10.43 2.13 6.36
N LEU A 97 10.91 3.36 6.17
CA LEU A 97 11.00 4.37 7.22
C LEU A 97 9.64 4.69 7.84
N LEU A 98 8.62 4.88 7.00
CA LEU A 98 7.28 5.13 7.54
C LEU A 98 6.69 3.90 8.21
N LEU A 99 7.06 2.69 7.76
CA LEU A 99 6.61 1.48 8.42
C LEU A 99 7.23 1.36 9.83
N ASP A 100 8.51 1.69 10.00
CA ASP A 100 9.14 1.80 11.32
C ASP A 100 8.42 2.80 12.23
N ALA A 101 8.01 3.94 11.67
CA ALA A 101 7.34 4.99 12.43
C ALA A 101 5.89 4.66 12.79
N SER A 102 5.19 3.85 11.97
CA SER A 102 3.76 3.62 12.10
C SER A 102 3.36 2.22 12.55
N HIS A 103 4.27 1.24 12.52
CA HIS A 103 3.93 -0.11 12.97
C HIS A 103 3.79 -0.15 14.49
N GLY A 104 3.01 -1.10 14.99
CA GLY A 104 2.92 -1.33 16.43
C GLY A 104 1.62 -1.94 16.87
N HIS A 105 1.57 -2.28 18.15
CA HIS A 105 0.34 -2.74 18.79
C HIS A 105 -0.54 -1.53 19.10
N GLU A 106 -1.79 -1.62 18.66
CA GLU A 106 -2.84 -0.67 19.02
C GLU A 106 -3.59 -1.15 20.26
N TYR A 107 -3.64 -0.30 21.30
CA TYR A 107 -4.39 -0.63 22.51
C TYR A 107 -5.88 -0.87 22.21
N GLY A 108 -6.39 -2.02 22.67
CA GLY A 108 -7.76 -2.44 22.43
C GLY A 108 -7.97 -3.21 21.12
N SER A 109 -6.95 -3.35 20.28
CA SER A 109 -7.06 -4.19 19.08
C SER A 109 -7.33 -5.65 19.48
N PRO A 110 -8.31 -6.32 18.86
CA PRO A 110 -8.60 -7.72 19.16
C PRO A 110 -7.49 -8.68 18.71
N TYR A 111 -6.54 -8.19 17.91
CA TYR A 111 -5.43 -8.97 17.39
C TYR A 111 -4.12 -8.21 17.54
N TRP A 112 -3.05 -8.96 17.78
CA TRP A 112 -1.71 -8.40 17.89
C TRP A 112 -0.74 -9.28 17.11
N LEU A 113 0.23 -8.65 16.45
CA LEU A 113 1.36 -9.36 15.85
C LEU A 113 2.52 -9.38 16.83
N ALA A 114 3.35 -10.42 16.74
CA ALA A 114 4.63 -10.43 17.43
C ALA A 114 5.41 -9.12 17.14
N PRO A 115 6.10 -8.56 18.13
CA PRO A 115 6.84 -7.32 17.96
C PRO A 115 7.86 -7.51 16.84
N GLN A 116 7.98 -6.51 15.97
CA GLN A 116 8.99 -6.53 14.94
C GLN A 116 10.37 -6.47 15.61
N THR A 117 11.27 -7.38 15.25
CA THR A 117 12.66 -7.34 15.68
C THR A 117 13.49 -6.58 14.66
N GLY A 118 14.21 -5.56 15.11
CA GLY A 118 14.96 -4.64 14.23
C GLY A 118 14.07 -3.67 13.45
N SER A 119 14.69 -2.91 12.54
CA SER A 119 14.00 -1.91 11.71
C SER A 119 13.81 -2.38 10.26
N PHE A 120 12.67 -2.01 9.67
CA PHE A 120 12.41 -2.17 8.24
C PHE A 120 13.37 -1.31 7.40
N SER A 121 13.69 -0.10 7.84
CA SER A 121 14.67 0.77 7.17
C SER A 121 16.06 0.13 7.12
N GLU A 122 16.51 -0.48 8.23
CA GLU A 122 17.78 -1.20 8.28
C GLU A 122 17.77 -2.41 7.33
N ALA A 123 16.63 -3.08 7.17
CA ALA A 123 16.50 -4.22 6.27
C ALA A 123 16.68 -3.86 4.79
N VAL A 124 16.37 -2.62 4.37
CA VAL A 124 16.51 -2.18 2.95
C VAL A 124 17.97 -2.24 2.47
N GLY A 125 18.93 -1.95 3.35
CA GLY A 125 20.36 -1.97 3.01
C GLY A 125 21.04 -3.32 3.20
N ARG A 126 20.35 -4.31 3.79
CA ARG A 126 20.93 -5.62 4.11
C ARG A 126 20.86 -6.54 2.91
N ALA A 127 22.00 -7.15 2.56
CA ALA A 127 22.04 -8.18 1.51
C ALA A 127 21.07 -9.33 1.86
N PRO A 128 20.13 -9.70 0.98
CA PRO A 128 19.11 -10.69 1.29
C PRO A 128 19.64 -12.12 1.34
N GLY A 129 20.88 -12.35 0.89
CA GLY A 129 21.44 -13.69 0.72
C GLY A 129 20.73 -14.47 -0.39
N SER A 130 20.73 -15.80 -0.28
CA SER A 130 20.01 -16.66 -1.21
C SER A 130 18.54 -16.76 -0.82
N LEU A 131 17.64 -16.37 -1.73
CA LEU A 131 16.19 -16.48 -1.54
C LEU A 131 15.63 -17.60 -2.41
N ARG A 132 14.62 -18.30 -1.89
CA ARG A 132 13.77 -19.19 -2.69
C ARG A 132 12.60 -18.37 -3.24
N ILE A 133 12.55 -18.19 -4.55
CA ILE A 133 11.55 -17.37 -5.23
C ILE A 133 10.61 -18.29 -6.02
N GLY A 134 9.31 -18.24 -5.70
CA GLY A 134 8.27 -18.91 -6.47
C GLY A 134 7.68 -17.96 -7.52
N VAL A 135 7.43 -18.48 -8.72
CA VAL A 135 6.73 -17.76 -9.78
C VAL A 135 5.34 -18.38 -9.94
N VAL A 136 4.31 -17.53 -9.96
CA VAL A 136 2.93 -17.92 -10.28
C VAL A 136 2.64 -17.33 -11.65
N ASP A 137 2.55 -18.19 -12.66
CA ASP A 137 2.38 -17.85 -14.08
C ASP A 137 0.97 -18.15 -14.59
N GLN A 138 0.02 -18.40 -13.68
CA GLN A 138 -1.39 -18.61 -13.97
C GLN A 138 -2.22 -17.60 -13.18
N ALA A 139 -3.25 -17.04 -13.79
CA ALA A 139 -4.15 -16.17 -13.05
C ALA A 139 -4.87 -16.97 -11.96
N MET A 140 -4.91 -16.44 -10.73
CA MET A 140 -5.62 -17.08 -9.62
C MET A 140 -7.14 -17.16 -9.86
N THR A 141 -7.65 -16.40 -10.82
CA THR A 141 -9.04 -16.40 -11.28
C THR A 141 -9.31 -17.41 -12.39
N GLY A 142 -8.29 -18.12 -12.88
CA GLY A 142 -8.41 -19.07 -13.99
C GLY A 142 -8.57 -18.45 -15.38
N ILE A 143 -8.30 -17.15 -15.51
CA ILE A 143 -8.30 -16.42 -16.79
C ILE A 143 -6.92 -16.56 -17.43
N GLU A 144 -6.82 -16.69 -18.76
CA GLU A 144 -5.51 -16.60 -19.44
C GLU A 144 -4.88 -15.22 -19.21
N LEU A 145 -3.57 -15.20 -19.00
CA LEU A 145 -2.77 -13.98 -18.77
C LEU A 145 -2.45 -13.24 -20.05
#